data_AF-A0A2K6MMP9-F1
#
_entry.id   AF-A0A2K6MMP9-F1
#
_cell.length_a   1.000
_cell.length_b   1.000
_cell.length_c   1.000
_cell.angle_alpha   90.00
_cell.angle_beta   90.00
_cell.angle_gamma   90.00
#
_symmetry.space_group_name_H-M   'P 1'
#
loop_
_entity.id
_entity.type
_entity.pdbx_description
1 polymer ?
#
loop_
_entity_poly.entity_id
_entity_poly.type
_entity_poly.pdbx_seq_one_letter_code
_entity_poly.pdbx_strand_id
1 'polypeptide(L)'
;AVNLPILLSAILQAHQSGLTSNPPAGEESLLLKDCRCRSRLFPKTWDLRQLQVRERPVALEAELALTLKVLEAAADADSALVDVLDQPLHTLHHILSQLRACIQPQPTAGPRPRGRLHHWLHRLQEAPEKESPGCLEASVTFNLFRLLTRDLKCVASGDLCV
;
A
#
# COMPACT_ATOMS: atom_id res chain seq x y z
N ALA A 1 -8.11 -12.33 12.05
CA ALA A 1 -8.17 -12.28 10.57
C ALA A 1 -8.43 -10.83 10.17
N VAL A 2 -7.64 -10.24 9.27
CA VAL A 2 -7.93 -8.90 8.74
C VAL A 2 -9.27 -9.00 8.02
N ASN A 3 -10.29 -8.26 8.47
CA ASN A 3 -11.61 -8.29 7.87
C ASN A 3 -11.60 -7.42 6.61
N LEU A 4 -10.81 -7.88 5.64
CA LEU A 4 -10.55 -7.25 4.35
C LEU A 4 -11.83 -6.84 3.61
N PRO A 5 -12.95 -7.58 3.69
CA PRO A 5 -14.23 -7.14 3.14
C PRO A 5 -14.82 -5.91 3.84
N ILE A 6 -14.64 -5.77 5.15
CA ILE A 6 -15.09 -4.60 5.91
C ILE A 6 -14.21 -3.39 5.59
N LEU A 7 -12.89 -3.59 5.48
CA LEU A 7 -11.96 -2.52 5.12
C LEU A 7 -12.20 -2.03 3.67
N LEU A 8 -12.37 -2.96 2.73
CA LEU A 8 -12.76 -2.63 1.35
C LEU A 8 -14.15 -2.00 1.32
N SER A 9 -15.13 -2.49 2.10
CA SER A 9 -16.47 -1.92 2.18
C SER A 9 -16.46 -0.52 2.77
N ALA A 10 -15.72 -0.26 3.84
CA ALA A 10 -15.63 1.04 4.48
C ALA A 10 -14.94 2.06 3.57
N ILE A 11 -13.88 1.66 2.87
CA ILE A 11 -13.18 2.55 1.92
C ILE A 11 -14.02 2.74 0.64
N LEU A 12 -14.71 1.70 0.14
CA LEU A 12 -15.68 1.86 -0.95
C LEU A 12 -16.91 2.67 -0.53
N GLN A 13 -17.36 2.57 0.72
CA GLN A 13 -18.48 3.34 1.27
C GLN A 13 -18.08 4.79 1.50
N ALA A 14 -16.86 5.08 1.95
CA ALA A 14 -16.32 6.44 1.94
C ALA A 14 -16.24 6.98 0.50
N HIS A 15 -15.83 6.14 -0.47
CA HIS A 15 -15.84 6.47 -1.89
C HIS A 15 -17.26 6.65 -2.50
N GLN A 16 -18.26 5.92 -2.00
CA GLN A 16 -19.66 5.95 -2.47
C GLN A 16 -20.53 6.99 -1.75
N SER A 17 -20.17 7.38 -0.53
CA SER A 17 -20.82 8.47 0.20
C SER A 17 -20.54 9.82 -0.48
N GLY A 18 -19.40 9.94 -1.18
CA GLY A 18 -19.15 11.04 -2.13
C GLY A 18 -19.87 10.91 -3.49
N LEU A 19 -20.54 9.78 -3.76
CA LEU A 19 -21.34 9.54 -4.98
C LEU A 19 -22.87 9.60 -4.73
N THR A 20 -23.33 9.72 -3.48
CA THR A 20 -24.77 9.62 -3.14
C THR A 20 -25.39 10.89 -2.57
N SER A 21 -24.60 11.87 -2.15
CA SER A 21 -25.08 13.23 -1.90
C SER A 21 -25.02 14.01 -3.21
N ASN A 22 -26.19 14.22 -3.83
CA ASN A 22 -26.38 15.14 -4.97
C ASN A 22 -25.88 16.54 -4.55
N PRO A 23 -24.67 16.98 -4.94
CA PRO A 23 -24.15 18.27 -4.53
C PRO A 23 -24.80 19.33 -5.42
N PRO A 24 -25.10 20.54 -4.90
CA PRO A 24 -25.53 21.64 -5.75
C PRO A 24 -24.48 21.86 -6.86
N ALA A 25 -24.96 22.01 -8.10
CA ALA A 25 -24.15 22.06 -9.31
C ALA A 25 -23.00 23.08 -9.18
N GLY A 26 -21.77 22.56 -9.05
CA GLY A 26 -20.54 23.38 -8.96
C GLY A 26 -19.35 22.70 -8.26
N GLU A 27 -19.59 21.78 -7.33
CA GLU A 27 -18.54 21.22 -6.44
C GLU A 27 -18.14 19.77 -6.77
N GLU A 28 -18.66 19.20 -7.85
CA GLU A 28 -18.41 17.80 -8.27
C GLU A 28 -16.96 17.54 -8.73
N SER A 29 -16.18 18.59 -9.00
CA SER A 29 -14.86 18.45 -9.62
C SER A 29 -13.72 18.28 -8.62
N LEU A 30 -13.85 18.70 -7.36
CA LEU A 30 -12.72 18.76 -6.42
C LEU A 30 -12.47 17.39 -5.74
N LEU A 31 -13.52 16.72 -5.23
CA LEU A 31 -13.39 15.43 -4.53
C LEU A 31 -12.99 14.26 -5.45
N LEU A 32 -13.44 14.25 -6.71
CA LEU A 32 -13.12 13.22 -7.71
C LEU A 32 -11.78 13.45 -8.45
N LYS A 33 -11.23 14.67 -8.42
CA LYS A 33 -9.94 14.99 -9.07
C LYS A 33 -8.76 14.43 -8.30
N ASP A 34 -8.86 14.36 -6.97
CA ASP A 34 -7.71 14.04 -6.12
C ASP A 34 -7.43 12.55 -5.98
N CYS A 35 -8.32 11.65 -6.44
CA CYS A 35 -8.10 10.20 -6.45
C CYS A 35 -7.32 9.72 -7.69
N ARG A 36 -7.15 10.58 -8.72
CA ARG A 36 -6.45 10.20 -9.95
C ARG A 36 -4.96 10.48 -9.83
N CYS A 37 -4.18 9.41 -9.77
CA CYS A 37 -2.74 9.47 -9.80
C CYS A 37 -2.21 9.89 -11.17
N ARG A 38 -1.15 10.72 -11.19
CA ARG A 38 -0.37 11.04 -12.40
C ARG A 38 0.32 9.80 -12.94
N SER A 39 0.74 8.92 -12.03
CA SER A 39 1.40 7.65 -12.35
C SER A 39 0.80 6.50 -11.55
N ARG A 40 0.76 5.29 -12.13
CA ARG A 40 0.33 4.11 -11.36
C ARG A 40 1.41 3.73 -10.36
N LEU A 41 1.13 3.99 -9.08
CA LEU A 41 2.00 3.61 -7.97
C LEU A 41 2.23 2.10 -7.90
N PHE A 42 1.18 1.30 -8.09
CA PHE A 42 1.23 -0.16 -8.13
C PHE A 42 0.84 -0.72 -9.51
N PRO A 43 1.77 -0.78 -10.48
CA PRO A 43 1.51 -1.38 -11.78
C PRO A 43 1.10 -2.85 -11.64
N LYS A 44 0.13 -3.31 -12.43
CA LYS A 44 -0.24 -4.73 -12.49
C LYS A 44 0.91 -5.62 -12.99
N THR A 45 1.84 -5.04 -13.75
CA THR A 45 3.04 -5.71 -14.25
C THR A 45 4.12 -5.91 -13.17
N TRP A 46 3.97 -5.26 -12.01
CA TRP A 46 4.84 -5.46 -10.87
C TRP A 46 4.45 -6.74 -10.11
N ASP A 47 5.42 -7.65 -10.00
CA ASP A 47 5.25 -8.94 -9.34
C ASP A 47 6.56 -9.32 -8.64
N LEU A 48 6.49 -9.67 -7.36
CA LEU A 48 7.65 -10.07 -6.56
C LEU A 48 8.38 -11.28 -7.15
N ARG A 49 7.69 -12.13 -7.91
CA ARG A 49 8.30 -13.28 -8.59
C ARG A 49 9.36 -12.89 -9.62
N GLN A 50 9.31 -11.65 -10.12
CA GLN A 50 10.31 -11.10 -11.04
C GLN A 50 11.60 -10.65 -10.33
N LEU A 51 11.60 -10.64 -8.99
CA LEU A 51 12.75 -10.29 -8.16
C LEU A 51 13.44 -11.55 -7.63
N GLN A 52 14.73 -11.42 -7.31
CA GLN A 52 15.45 -12.49 -6.61
C GLN A 52 14.81 -12.74 -5.25
N VAL A 53 14.84 -14.00 -4.77
CA VAL A 53 14.17 -14.39 -3.52
C VAL A 53 14.59 -13.53 -2.33
N ARG A 54 15.86 -13.11 -2.28
CA ARG A 54 16.39 -12.21 -1.24
C ARG A 54 15.91 -10.76 -1.33
N GLU A 55 15.48 -10.33 -2.51
CA GLU A 55 14.98 -8.97 -2.78
C GLU A 55 13.47 -8.84 -2.49
N ARG A 56 12.73 -9.95 -2.54
CA ARG A 56 11.26 -9.97 -2.35
C ARG A 56 10.83 -9.40 -0.99
N PRO A 57 11.47 -9.76 0.16
CA PRO A 57 11.11 -9.18 1.45
C PRO A 57 11.32 -7.66 1.50
N VAL A 58 12.39 -7.17 0.87
CA VAL A 58 12.72 -5.73 0.84
C VAL A 58 11.68 -4.94 0.03
N ALA A 59 11.25 -5.50 -1.11
CA ALA A 59 10.18 -4.90 -1.90
C ALA A 59 8.84 -4.88 -1.14
N LEU A 60 8.48 -5.99 -0.50
CA LEU A 60 7.25 -6.10 0.28
C LEU A 60 7.26 -5.15 1.49
N GLU A 61 8.41 -4.99 2.15
CA GLU A 61 8.56 -4.07 3.27
C GLU A 61 8.24 -2.64 2.84
N ALA A 62 8.77 -2.19 1.69
CA ALA A 62 8.52 -0.85 1.19
C ALA A 62 7.05 -0.63 0.79
N GLU A 63 6.40 -1.62 0.16
CA GLU A 63 4.98 -1.54 -0.17
C GLU A 63 4.10 -1.48 1.10
N LEU A 64 4.43 -2.29 2.10
CA LEU A 64 3.69 -2.36 3.36
C LEU A 64 3.91 -1.10 4.21
N ALA A 65 5.14 -0.56 4.25
CA ALA A 65 5.45 0.67 4.97
C ALA A 65 4.74 1.88 4.36
N LEU A 66 4.69 1.98 3.02
CA LEU A 66 3.91 3.04 2.36
C LEU A 66 2.41 2.89 2.66
N THR A 67 1.90 1.65 2.60
CA THR A 67 0.50 1.35 2.91
C THR A 67 0.13 1.77 4.33
N LEU A 68 0.94 1.39 5.32
CA LEU A 68 0.74 1.79 6.72
C LEU A 68 0.72 3.32 6.86
N LYS A 69 1.74 4.00 6.32
CA LYS A 69 1.83 5.47 6.40
C LYS A 69 0.60 6.18 5.84
N VAL A 70 0.08 5.70 4.71
CA VAL A 70 -1.10 6.30 4.07
C VAL A 70 -2.38 6.01 4.87
N LEU A 71 -2.54 4.79 5.37
CA LEU A 71 -3.71 4.43 6.17
C LEU A 71 -3.72 5.11 7.54
N GLU A 72 -2.56 5.31 8.17
CA GLU A 72 -2.41 6.10 9.40
C GLU A 72 -2.80 7.55 9.16
N ALA A 73 -2.29 8.16 8.09
CA ALA A 73 -2.67 9.53 7.73
C ALA A 73 -4.17 9.67 7.44
N ALA A 74 -4.80 8.66 6.83
CA ALA A 74 -6.24 8.64 6.61
C ALA A 74 -7.03 8.51 7.93
N ALA A 75 -6.56 7.69 8.87
CA ALA A 75 -7.15 7.57 10.21
C ALA A 75 -7.03 8.88 11.01
N ASP A 76 -5.90 9.57 10.90
CA ASP A 76 -5.67 10.87 11.54
C ASP A 76 -6.56 11.97 10.95
N ALA A 77 -6.85 11.89 9.65
CA ALA A 77 -7.67 12.87 8.92
C ALA A 77 -9.18 12.65 9.11
N ASP A 78 -9.63 11.41 9.29
CA ASP A 78 -11.04 11.05 9.45
C ASP A 78 -11.27 10.18 10.69
N SER A 79 -11.85 10.78 11.72
CA SER A 79 -12.19 10.09 12.96
C SER A 79 -13.14 8.89 12.78
N ALA A 80 -13.94 8.86 11.71
CA ALA A 80 -14.81 7.72 11.42
C ALA A 80 -14.02 6.47 10.96
N LEU A 81 -12.80 6.67 10.44
CA LEU A 81 -11.92 5.59 10.01
C LEU A 81 -11.08 5.03 11.15
N VAL A 82 -10.93 5.75 12.27
CA VAL A 82 -10.10 5.32 13.41
C VAL A 82 -10.52 3.95 13.92
N ASP A 83 -11.80 3.76 14.27
CA ASP A 83 -12.30 2.49 14.80
C ASP A 83 -12.24 1.36 13.76
N VAL A 84 -12.37 1.70 12.48
CA VAL A 84 -12.33 0.74 11.37
C VAL A 84 -10.90 0.29 11.06
N LEU A 85 -9.94 1.21 11.17
CA LEU A 85 -8.53 1.02 10.81
C LEU A 85 -7.67 0.54 11.98
N ASP A 86 -8.10 0.71 13.23
CA ASP A 86 -7.31 0.32 14.41
C ASP A 86 -6.79 -1.13 14.33
N GLN A 87 -7.71 -2.10 14.20
CA GLN A 87 -7.34 -3.52 14.11
C GLN A 87 -6.55 -3.87 12.83
N PRO A 88 -6.92 -3.38 11.62
CA PRO A 88 -6.09 -3.52 10.43
C PRO A 88 -4.68 -2.97 10.59
N LEU A 89 -4.51 -1.75 11.08
CA LEU A 89 -3.22 -1.10 11.27
C LEU A 89 -2.35 -1.88 12.26
N HIS A 90 -2.93 -2.32 13.39
CA HIS A 90 -2.22 -3.18 14.34
C HIS A 90 -1.71 -4.47 13.69
N THR A 91 -2.53 -5.10 12.85
CA THR A 91 -2.15 -6.33 12.15
C THR A 91 -1.06 -6.08 11.11
N LEU A 92 -1.17 -4.98 10.34
CA LEU A 92 -0.17 -4.59 9.34
C LEU A 92 1.17 -4.25 10.00
N HIS A 93 1.17 -3.56 11.15
CA HIS A 93 2.36 -3.31 11.96
C HIS A 93 3.02 -4.60 12.44
N HIS A 94 2.22 -5.55 12.92
CA HIS A 94 2.73 -6.86 13.33
C HIS A 94 3.43 -7.57 12.15
N ILE A 95 2.80 -7.60 10.97
CA ILE A 95 3.39 -8.19 9.76
C ILE A 95 4.69 -7.47 9.40
N LEU A 96 4.72 -6.13 9.42
CA LEU A 96 5.91 -5.35 9.11
C LEU A 96 7.05 -5.64 10.09
N SER A 97 6.75 -5.76 11.38
CA SER A 97 7.74 -6.12 12.41
C SER A 97 8.33 -7.51 12.18
N GLN A 98 7.51 -8.50 11.85
CA GLN A 98 7.97 -9.85 11.53
C GLN A 98 8.81 -9.86 10.25
N LEU A 99 8.38 -9.12 9.22
CA LEU A 99 9.08 -9.01 7.94
C LEU A 99 10.47 -8.40 8.13
N ARG A 100 10.59 -7.32 8.91
CA ARG A 100 11.87 -6.68 9.24
C ARG A 100 12.83 -7.61 9.98
N ALA A 101 12.31 -8.47 10.86
CA ALA A 101 13.13 -9.47 11.53
C ALA A 101 13.70 -10.54 10.56
N CYS A 102 13.02 -10.79 9.44
CA CYS A 102 13.47 -11.73 8.41
C CYS A 102 14.45 -11.12 7.40
N ILE A 103 14.50 -9.79 7.28
CA ILE A 103 15.45 -9.09 6.42
C ILE A 103 16.80 -9.06 7.14
N GLN A 104 17.70 -9.95 6.73
CA GLN A 104 19.08 -9.93 7.24
C GLN A 104 19.70 -8.55 7.01
N PRO A 105 20.37 -7.94 8.00
CA PRO A 105 21.15 -6.74 7.79
C PRO A 105 22.18 -7.05 6.72
N GLN A 106 22.04 -6.44 5.55
CA GLN A 106 23.04 -6.56 4.51
C GLN A 106 24.36 -6.08 5.14
N PRO A 107 25.47 -6.83 5.05
CA PRO A 107 26.77 -6.32 5.48
C PRO A 107 26.96 -4.96 4.82
N THR A 108 27.54 -3.99 5.52
CA THR A 108 27.72 -2.58 5.11
C THR A 108 28.44 -2.40 3.74
N ALA A 109 28.86 -3.51 3.10
CA ALA A 109 29.49 -3.61 1.78
C ALA A 109 28.71 -4.48 0.76
N GLY A 110 27.42 -4.76 0.99
CA GLY A 110 26.60 -5.49 0.00
C GLY A 110 26.25 -4.63 -1.21
N PRO A 111 26.09 -5.21 -2.42
CA PRO A 111 25.66 -4.44 -3.58
C PRO A 111 24.30 -3.80 -3.27
N ARG A 112 24.24 -2.47 -3.37
CA ARG A 112 22.99 -1.70 -3.36
C ARG A 112 21.99 -2.38 -4.30
N PRO A 113 20.69 -2.47 -3.99
CA PRO A 113 19.73 -3.04 -4.93
C PRO A 113 19.89 -2.33 -6.28
N ARG A 114 20.08 -3.09 -7.36
CA ARG A 114 20.29 -2.58 -8.72
C ARG A 114 19.11 -2.98 -9.61
N GLY A 115 18.87 -2.20 -10.66
CA GLY A 115 17.84 -2.53 -11.66
C GLY A 115 16.42 -2.34 -11.15
N ARG A 116 15.58 -3.39 -11.31
CA ARG A 116 14.13 -3.32 -11.13
C ARG A 116 13.70 -2.95 -9.70
N LEU A 117 14.36 -3.53 -8.70
CA LEU A 117 14.07 -3.21 -7.29
C LEU A 117 14.38 -1.76 -6.96
N HIS A 118 15.53 -1.24 -7.41
CA HIS A 118 15.91 0.15 -7.12
C HIS A 118 14.91 1.16 -7.67
N HIS A 119 14.53 0.99 -8.94
CA HIS A 119 13.54 1.85 -9.60
C HIS A 119 12.18 1.82 -8.89
N TRP A 120 11.80 0.63 -8.42
CA TRP A 120 10.57 0.45 -7.67
C TRP A 120 10.60 1.15 -6.30
N LEU A 121 11.64 0.92 -5.51
CA LEU A 121 11.81 1.56 -4.20
C LEU A 121 11.85 3.07 -4.32
N HIS A 122 12.59 3.59 -5.31
CA HIS A 122 12.67 5.02 -5.59
C HIS A 122 11.28 5.60 -5.91
N ARG A 123 10.49 4.92 -6.74
CA ARG A 123 9.12 5.35 -7.05
C ARG A 123 8.24 5.42 -5.80
N LEU A 124 8.29 4.41 -4.94
CA LEU A 124 7.49 4.39 -3.71
C LEU A 124 7.93 5.50 -2.74
N GLN A 125 9.23 5.81 -2.69
CA GLN A 125 9.77 6.88 -1.86
C GLN A 125 9.31 8.27 -2.34
N GLU A 126 9.25 8.51 -3.64
CA GLU A 126 8.82 9.78 -4.22
C GLU A 126 7.29 9.95 -4.27
N ALA A 127 6.54 8.86 -4.11
CA ALA A 127 5.08 8.86 -4.25
C ALA A 127 4.38 9.88 -3.32
N PRO A 128 4.74 10.00 -2.03
CA PRO A 128 4.11 10.98 -1.13
C PRO A 128 4.35 12.44 -1.52
N GLU A 129 5.39 12.73 -2.30
CA GLU A 129 5.71 14.10 -2.75
C GLU A 129 5.10 14.41 -4.12
N LYS A 130 4.91 13.39 -4.97
CA LYS A 130 4.49 13.56 -6.36
C LYS A 130 3.00 13.32 -6.62
N GLU A 131 2.32 12.64 -5.71
CA GLU A 131 0.91 12.27 -5.84
C GLU A 131 0.07 12.88 -4.73
N SER A 132 -1.22 13.12 -5.01
CA SER A 132 -2.18 13.64 -4.03
C SER A 132 -2.51 12.59 -2.95
N PRO A 133 -2.94 13.03 -1.74
CA PRO A 133 -3.38 12.11 -0.67
C PRO A 133 -4.46 11.12 -1.14
N GLY A 134 -5.50 11.61 -1.82
CA GLY A 134 -6.58 10.75 -2.33
C GLY A 134 -6.11 9.70 -3.35
N CYS A 135 -5.08 10.00 -4.16
CA CYS A 135 -4.47 9.04 -5.07
C CYS A 135 -3.72 7.96 -4.30
N LEU A 136 -2.97 8.35 -3.28
CA LEU A 136 -2.20 7.43 -2.44
C LEU A 136 -3.15 6.47 -1.72
N GLU A 137 -4.20 7.00 -1.08
CA GLU A 137 -5.24 6.22 -0.39
C GLU A 137 -5.91 5.21 -1.33
N ALA A 138 -6.36 5.67 -2.50
CA ALA A 138 -6.94 4.78 -3.51
C ALA A 138 -5.93 3.70 -3.95
N SER A 139 -4.68 4.10 -4.24
CA SER A 139 -3.63 3.19 -4.69
C SER A 139 -3.31 2.10 -3.67
N VAL A 140 -3.11 2.45 -2.40
CA VAL A 140 -2.80 1.48 -1.34
C VAL A 140 -3.99 0.59 -1.04
N THR A 141 -5.21 1.14 -1.09
CA THR A 141 -6.45 0.37 -0.90
C THR A 141 -6.61 -0.71 -1.96
N PHE A 142 -6.51 -0.34 -3.24
CA PHE A 142 -6.61 -1.30 -4.33
C PHE A 142 -5.45 -2.31 -4.33
N ASN A 143 -4.30 -1.94 -3.77
CA ASN A 143 -3.14 -2.83 -3.65
C ASN A 143 -3.27 -3.81 -2.48
N LEU A 144 -4.02 -3.46 -1.42
CA LEU A 144 -3.97 -4.17 -0.14
C LEU A 144 -4.32 -5.66 -0.25
N PHE A 145 -5.34 -6.01 -1.05
CA PHE A 145 -5.71 -7.41 -1.25
C PHE A 145 -4.58 -8.20 -1.90
N ARG A 146 -3.96 -7.63 -2.94
CA ARG A 146 -2.81 -8.22 -3.63
C ARG A 146 -1.62 -8.38 -2.69
N LEU A 147 -1.33 -7.34 -1.90
CA LEU A 147 -0.25 -7.32 -0.92
C LEU A 147 -0.41 -8.48 0.09
N LEU A 148 -1.60 -8.62 0.68
CA LEU A 148 -1.83 -9.60 1.75
C LEU A 148 -2.01 -11.05 1.25
N THR A 149 -2.62 -11.25 0.08
CA THR A 149 -2.97 -12.61 -0.38
C THR A 149 -1.92 -13.21 -1.31
N ARG A 150 -1.23 -12.37 -2.09
CA ARG A 150 -0.28 -12.81 -3.11
C ARG A 150 1.15 -12.48 -2.70
N ASP A 151 1.43 -11.22 -2.44
CA ASP A 151 2.81 -10.76 -2.27
C ASP A 151 3.39 -11.26 -0.92
N LEU A 152 2.61 -11.18 0.16
CA LEU A 152 2.97 -11.76 1.47
C LEU A 152 3.13 -13.28 1.42
N LYS A 153 2.21 -13.99 0.75
CA LYS A 153 2.30 -15.45 0.57
C LYS A 153 3.56 -15.83 -0.22
N CYS A 154 3.91 -15.04 -1.22
CA CYS A 154 5.11 -15.26 -2.03
C CYS A 154 6.38 -15.16 -1.18
N VAL A 155 6.49 -14.12 -0.35
CA VAL A 155 7.61 -13.94 0.57
C VAL A 155 7.67 -15.08 1.60
N ALA A 156 6.54 -15.46 2.18
CA ALA A 156 6.47 -16.56 3.14
C ALA A 156 6.85 -17.93 2.53
N SER A 157 6.63 -18.11 1.23
CA SER A 157 6.96 -19.36 0.51
C SER A 157 8.43 -19.41 0.05
N GLY A 158 9.18 -18.31 0.13
CA GLY A 158 10.58 -18.23 -0.28
C GLY A 158 10.81 -18.69 -1.72
N ASP A 159 11.68 -19.70 -1.89
CA ASP A 159 12.03 -20.28 -3.19
C ASP A 159 10.86 -21.02 -3.87
N LEU A 160 9.83 -21.40 -3.10
CA LEU A 160 8.65 -22.09 -3.63
C LEU A 160 7.67 -21.13 -4.34
N CYS A 161 7.89 -19.82 -4.26
CA CYS A 161 7.10 -18.84 -5.00
C CYS A 161 7.65 -18.66 -6.43
N VAL A 162 6.95 -19.25 -7.41
CA VAL A 162 7.27 -19.26 -8.85
C VAL A 162 6.25 -18.54 -9.73
#